data_AF-A0A7K0EHC6-F1
#
_entry.id   AF-A0A7K0EHC6-F1
#
_cell.length_a   1.000
_cell.length_b   1.000
_cell.length_c   1.000
_cell.angle_alpha   90.00
_cell.angle_beta   90.00
_cell.angle_gamma   90.00
#
_symmetry.space_group_name_H-M   'P 1'
#
loop_
_entity.id
_entity.type
_entity.pdbx_description
1 polymer ?
#
loop_
_entity_poly.entity_id
_entity_poly.type
_entity_poly.pdbx_seq_one_letter_code
_entity_poly.pdbx_strand_id
1 'polypeptide(L)'
;MKKFFSLILAFGWSVLTYGQTPENTVSAKINGKEWQAKAQRLNLPFTGVKYLAIAGMNVSPDVQTWIRFVYVDQLKPGTYPVIAENDREMEKSYKSSNGNVIWALVDYTEESKGLGHAFRDGESWKGTVTITSVTDNSIEGTFEATLKETTYKKRALATISGFGLRQNLEDKAITAAGGGMLTKSGPHDHDNTKRTEGSGEITITDGKFKVSWGKDSAKK
;
A
#
# COMPACT_ATOMS: atom_id res chain seq x y z
N MET A 1 -16.48 -6.43 61.31
CA MET A 1 -16.74 -5.44 60.24
C MET A 1 -15.46 -5.17 59.45
N LYS A 2 -15.55 -5.17 58.11
CA LYS A 2 -14.63 -4.53 57.14
C LYS A 2 -13.26 -5.15 56.82
N LYS A 3 -13.11 -6.47 56.60
CA LYS A 3 -11.86 -7.01 55.99
C LYS A 3 -12.01 -8.13 54.95
N PHE A 4 -13.16 -8.27 54.30
CA PHE A 4 -13.35 -9.29 53.24
C PHE A 4 -13.91 -8.76 51.91
N PHE A 5 -14.03 -7.43 51.75
CA PHE A 5 -14.69 -6.84 50.58
C PHE A 5 -13.76 -6.22 49.53
N SER A 6 -12.44 -6.44 49.62
CA SER A 6 -11.47 -5.74 48.74
C SER A 6 -10.68 -6.64 47.79
N LEU A 7 -10.98 -7.94 47.68
CA LEU A 7 -10.24 -8.84 46.79
C LEU A 7 -11.01 -9.31 45.55
N ILE A 8 -12.23 -8.81 45.32
CA ILE A 8 -13.02 -9.12 44.11
C ILE A 8 -12.99 -7.95 43.09
N LEU A 9 -12.46 -6.78 43.47
CA LEU A 9 -12.39 -5.60 42.60
C LEU A 9 -11.09 -5.49 41.77
N ALA A 10 -10.19 -6.47 41.84
CA ALA A 10 -8.88 -6.42 41.18
C ALA A 10 -8.77 -7.28 39.91
N PHE A 11 -9.83 -7.98 39.49
CA PHE A 11 -9.79 -8.93 38.37
C PHE A 11 -10.71 -8.56 37.18
N GLY A 12 -11.29 -7.36 37.18
CA GLY A 12 -12.37 -7.01 36.25
C GLY A 12 -12.01 -6.13 35.05
N TRP A 13 -10.77 -5.66 34.91
CA TRP A 13 -10.39 -4.68 33.87
C TRP A 13 -9.08 -5.02 33.17
N SER A 14 -9.00 -6.19 32.55
CA SER A 14 -8.30 -6.29 31.27
C SER A 14 -9.34 -6.10 30.18
N VAL A 15 -9.61 -4.82 29.90
CA VAL A 15 -10.39 -4.39 28.75
C VAL A 15 -9.71 -5.02 27.53
N LEU A 16 -10.30 -6.08 26.99
CA LEU A 16 -10.05 -6.52 25.64
C LEU A 16 -10.55 -5.40 24.73
N THR A 17 -9.70 -4.39 24.53
CA THR A 17 -9.81 -3.52 23.37
C THR A 17 -9.51 -4.38 22.15
N TYR A 18 -10.47 -5.23 21.76
CA TYR A 18 -10.64 -5.57 20.35
C TYR A 18 -11.01 -4.25 19.67
N GLY A 19 -9.99 -3.45 19.34
CA GLY A 19 -10.16 -2.42 18.33
C GLY A 19 -10.81 -3.13 17.15
N GLN A 20 -11.96 -2.62 16.71
CA GLN A 20 -12.62 -3.16 15.53
C GLN A 20 -11.58 -3.18 14.42
N THR A 21 -11.16 -4.38 14.04
CA THR A 21 -10.28 -4.54 12.88
C THR A 21 -11.01 -3.84 11.74
N PRO A 22 -10.41 -2.83 11.09
CA PRO A 22 -11.07 -2.17 9.99
C PRO A 22 -11.54 -3.23 9.00
N GLU A 23 -12.74 -3.08 8.46
CA GLU A 23 -13.30 -4.08 7.53
C GLU A 23 -12.38 -4.29 6.32
N ASN A 24 -11.65 -3.22 5.95
CA ASN A 24 -10.64 -3.19 4.91
C ASN A 24 -9.26 -2.85 5.49
N THR A 25 -8.29 -3.76 5.38
CA THR A 25 -6.93 -3.62 5.93
C THR A 25 -5.85 -4.11 4.98
N VAL A 26 -4.68 -3.46 5.10
CA VAL A 26 -3.39 -4.02 4.69
C VAL A 26 -2.48 -3.97 5.92
N SER A 27 -1.77 -5.06 6.18
CA SER A 27 -0.74 -5.13 7.22
C SER A 27 0.45 -5.91 6.71
N ALA A 28 1.66 -5.53 7.11
CA ALA A 28 2.89 -6.24 6.77
C ALA A 28 4.03 -5.84 7.71
N LYS A 29 5.17 -6.53 7.62
CA LYS A 29 6.45 -6.06 8.15
C LYS A 29 7.30 -5.50 7.03
N ILE A 30 7.63 -4.22 7.11
CA ILE A 30 8.51 -3.53 6.16
C ILE A 30 9.91 -3.47 6.77
N ASN A 31 10.86 -4.22 6.20
CA ASN A 31 12.19 -4.42 6.77
C ASN A 31 12.15 -4.80 8.26
N GLY A 32 11.22 -5.69 8.64
CA GLY A 32 11.01 -6.13 10.01
C GLY A 32 10.21 -5.18 10.90
N LYS A 33 9.87 -3.96 10.44
CA LYS A 33 9.03 -3.01 11.18
C LYS A 33 7.55 -3.24 10.86
N GLU A 34 6.73 -3.39 11.88
CA GLU A 34 5.28 -3.55 11.74
C GLU A 34 4.64 -2.33 11.06
N TRP A 35 3.76 -2.60 10.12
CA TRP A 35 3.01 -1.62 9.35
C TRP A 35 1.56 -2.11 9.17
N GLN A 36 0.60 -1.21 9.38
CA GLN A 36 -0.82 -1.49 9.13
C GLN A 36 -1.53 -0.19 8.75
N ALA A 37 -2.45 -0.31 7.79
CA ALA A 37 -3.31 0.78 7.36
C ALA A 37 -4.71 0.30 6.97
N LYS A 38 -5.66 1.23 6.95
CA LYS A 38 -6.96 1.00 6.32
C LYS A 38 -6.74 0.85 4.82
N ALA A 39 -7.34 -0.16 4.23
CA ALA A 39 -7.21 -0.44 2.80
C ALA A 39 -8.32 0.22 1.99
N GLN A 40 -7.97 0.66 0.79
CA GLN A 40 -8.89 1.14 -0.22
C GLN A 40 -8.72 0.36 -1.52
N ARG A 41 -9.85 0.04 -2.17
CA ARG A 41 -9.85 -0.48 -3.54
C ARG A 41 -9.80 0.69 -4.52
N LEU A 42 -8.90 0.61 -5.48
CA LEU A 42 -8.91 1.43 -6.68
C LEU A 42 -9.17 0.52 -7.88
N ASN A 43 -10.15 0.92 -8.69
CA ASN A 43 -10.48 0.24 -9.94
C ASN A 43 -10.23 1.23 -11.08
N LEU A 44 -9.23 0.95 -11.91
CA LEU A 44 -8.90 1.78 -13.06
C LEU A 44 -9.40 1.08 -14.33
N PRO A 45 -10.24 1.74 -15.15
CA PRO A 45 -10.69 1.16 -16.40
C PRO A 45 -9.55 1.15 -17.42
N PHE A 46 -9.16 -0.02 -17.90
CA PHE A 46 -8.26 -0.20 -19.03
C PHE A 46 -8.96 -0.98 -20.14
N THR A 47 -8.60 -0.71 -21.40
CA THR A 47 -9.13 -1.46 -22.54
C THR A 47 -8.35 -2.75 -22.71
N GLY A 48 -9.05 -3.90 -22.77
CA GLY A 48 -8.45 -5.21 -23.01
C GLY A 48 -7.87 -5.94 -21.79
N VAL A 49 -7.68 -5.24 -20.67
CA VAL A 49 -7.28 -5.82 -19.37
C VAL A 49 -8.07 -5.20 -18.23
N LYS A 50 -8.29 -5.97 -17.17
CA LYS A 50 -8.86 -5.51 -15.90
C LYS A 50 -7.73 -5.19 -14.93
N TYR A 51 -7.96 -4.17 -14.12
CA TYR A 51 -7.00 -3.71 -13.12
C TYR A 51 -7.69 -3.55 -11.76
N LEU A 52 -7.09 -4.16 -10.74
CA LEU A 52 -7.48 -4.00 -9.35
C LEU A 52 -6.27 -3.56 -8.55
N ALA A 53 -6.36 -2.43 -7.86
CA ALA A 53 -5.37 -2.03 -6.86
C ALA A 53 -5.98 -2.01 -5.47
N ILE A 54 -5.19 -2.46 -4.51
CA ILE A 54 -5.46 -2.37 -3.08
C ILE A 54 -4.37 -1.49 -2.50
N ALA A 55 -4.74 -0.37 -1.89
CA ALA A 55 -3.81 0.56 -1.28
C ALA A 55 -4.06 0.62 0.23
N GLY A 56 -3.05 0.27 1.03
CA GLY A 56 -3.00 0.61 2.45
C GLY A 56 -2.28 1.93 2.62
N MET A 57 -2.95 2.95 3.15
CA MET A 57 -2.41 4.31 3.21
C MET A 57 -2.48 4.88 4.64
N ASN A 58 -1.38 5.51 5.07
CA ASN A 58 -1.37 6.43 6.20
C ASN A 58 -0.89 7.78 5.68
N VAL A 59 -1.44 8.82 6.28
CA VAL A 59 -1.33 10.19 5.79
C VAL A 59 -0.23 10.96 6.53
N SER A 60 0.04 10.58 7.78
CA SER A 60 1.08 11.19 8.61
C SER A 60 1.71 10.15 9.55
N PRO A 61 2.91 9.63 9.26
CA PRO A 61 3.71 9.87 8.04
C PRO A 61 3.02 9.33 6.78
N ASP A 62 3.31 9.94 5.61
CA ASP A 62 2.80 9.50 4.31
C ASP A 62 3.48 8.18 3.94
N VAL A 63 2.73 7.09 4.09
CA VAL A 63 3.20 5.72 3.87
C VAL A 63 2.11 4.95 3.13
N GLN A 64 2.52 4.28 2.05
CA GLN A 64 1.62 3.60 1.15
C GLN A 64 2.16 2.20 0.83
N THR A 65 1.27 1.21 0.82
CA THR A 65 1.55 -0.13 0.28
C THR A 65 0.51 -0.46 -0.74
N TRP A 66 0.96 -0.81 -1.94
CA TRP A 66 0.11 -1.11 -3.08
C TRP A 66 0.21 -2.59 -3.41
N ILE A 67 -0.93 -3.23 -3.62
CA ILE A 67 -1.03 -4.59 -4.17
C ILE A 67 -1.89 -4.46 -5.42
N ARG A 68 -1.27 -4.62 -6.59
CA ARG A 68 -1.91 -4.41 -7.90
C ARG A 68 -2.05 -5.74 -8.61
N PHE A 69 -3.20 -5.93 -9.24
CA PHE A 69 -3.48 -7.07 -10.10
C PHE A 69 -3.87 -6.59 -11.49
N VAL A 70 -3.20 -7.12 -12.52
CA VAL A 70 -3.57 -6.95 -13.92
C VAL A 70 -4.02 -8.31 -14.45
N TYR A 71 -5.23 -8.40 -15.00
CA TYR A 71 -5.78 -9.68 -15.42
C TYR A 71 -6.77 -9.56 -16.58
N VAL A 72 -6.90 -10.61 -17.40
CA VAL A 72 -7.80 -10.60 -18.57
C VAL A 72 -9.20 -11.08 -18.21
N ASP A 73 -9.30 -12.29 -17.67
CA ASP A 73 -10.59 -12.91 -17.36
C ASP A 73 -11.10 -12.53 -15.98
N GLN A 74 -10.72 -13.31 -14.96
CA GLN A 74 -11.22 -13.21 -13.60
C GLN A 74 -10.09 -13.53 -12.63
N LEU A 75 -10.04 -12.79 -11.53
CA LEU A 75 -9.18 -13.15 -10.39
C LEU A 75 -9.74 -14.41 -9.75
N LYS A 76 -8.85 -15.32 -9.38
CA LYS A 76 -9.20 -16.58 -8.71
C LYS A 76 -8.32 -16.74 -7.46
N PRO A 77 -8.74 -17.58 -6.50
CA PRO A 77 -7.84 -18.00 -5.43
C PRO A 77 -6.62 -18.71 -6.02
N GLY A 78 -5.45 -18.45 -5.45
CA GLY A 78 -4.18 -18.98 -5.94
C GLY A 78 -2.99 -18.12 -5.53
N THR A 79 -1.79 -18.66 -5.76
CA THR A 79 -0.52 -17.96 -5.52
C THR A 79 0.05 -17.48 -6.85
N TYR A 80 0.32 -16.19 -6.91
CA TYR A 80 0.82 -15.49 -8.09
C TYR A 80 2.21 -14.94 -7.79
N PRO A 81 3.18 -15.12 -8.71
CA PRO A 81 4.48 -14.48 -8.56
C PRO A 81 4.34 -12.97 -8.71
N VAL A 82 5.02 -12.23 -7.82
CA VAL A 82 5.23 -10.80 -8.01
C VAL A 82 6.23 -10.63 -9.15
N ILE A 83 5.84 -9.87 -10.16
CA ILE A 83 6.69 -9.59 -11.32
C ILE A 83 7.27 -8.17 -11.23
N ALA A 84 8.42 -7.97 -11.85
CA ALA A 84 8.97 -6.65 -12.03
C ALA A 84 8.16 -5.86 -13.07
N GLU A 85 7.96 -4.57 -12.82
CA GLU A 85 7.30 -3.64 -13.76
C GLU A 85 8.27 -3.27 -14.89
N ASN A 86 8.58 -4.24 -15.75
CA ASN A 86 9.33 -4.02 -16.99
C ASN A 86 8.70 -4.81 -18.15
N ASP A 87 8.74 -4.21 -19.34
CA ASP A 87 8.07 -4.71 -20.54
C ASP A 87 8.46 -6.15 -20.87
N ARG A 88 9.73 -6.53 -20.64
CA ARG A 88 10.26 -7.85 -20.99
C ARG A 88 9.68 -8.97 -20.13
N GLU A 89 9.60 -8.77 -18.81
CA GLU A 89 9.03 -9.76 -17.89
C GLU A 89 7.51 -9.86 -18.06
N MET A 90 6.84 -8.73 -18.30
CA MET A 90 5.41 -8.71 -18.60
C MET A 90 5.11 -9.45 -19.92
N GLU A 91 5.85 -9.17 -20.99
CA GLU A 91 5.70 -9.84 -22.28
C GLU A 91 5.97 -11.35 -22.18
N LYS A 92 7.03 -11.74 -21.46
CA LYS A 92 7.36 -13.15 -21.22
C LYS A 92 6.24 -13.87 -20.46
N SER A 93 5.72 -13.24 -19.41
CA SER A 93 4.61 -13.77 -18.64
C SER A 93 3.34 -13.91 -19.49
N TYR A 94 3.01 -12.89 -20.30
CA TYR A 94 1.90 -12.93 -21.25
C TYR A 94 1.99 -14.16 -22.17
N LYS A 95 3.12 -14.33 -22.86
CA LYS A 95 3.36 -15.46 -23.77
C LYS A 95 3.24 -16.81 -23.07
N SER A 96 3.79 -16.93 -21.86
CA SER A 96 3.76 -18.19 -21.08
C SER A 96 2.36 -18.57 -20.59
N SER A 97 1.47 -17.59 -20.42
CA SER A 97 0.11 -17.78 -19.90
C SER A 97 -0.94 -18.10 -20.97
N ASN A 98 -0.55 -18.16 -22.25
CA ASN A 98 -1.44 -18.34 -23.39
C ASN A 98 -2.64 -17.35 -23.39
N GLY A 99 -2.41 -16.10 -22.94
CA GLY A 99 -3.41 -15.04 -22.87
C GLY A 99 -4.22 -14.97 -21.57
N ASN A 100 -4.14 -15.97 -20.68
CA ASN A 100 -4.79 -15.93 -19.37
C ASN A 100 -3.85 -15.37 -18.30
N VAL A 101 -3.61 -14.07 -18.40
CA VAL A 101 -2.69 -13.35 -17.52
C VAL A 101 -3.35 -13.00 -16.19
N ILE A 102 -2.63 -13.24 -15.10
CA ILE A 102 -2.80 -12.57 -13.80
C ILE A 102 -1.40 -12.14 -13.34
N TRP A 103 -1.12 -10.85 -13.42
CA TRP A 103 0.11 -10.26 -12.87
C TRP A 103 -0.17 -9.67 -11.51
N ALA A 104 0.65 -10.02 -10.53
CA ALA A 104 0.66 -9.39 -9.23
C ALA A 104 1.87 -8.45 -9.15
N LEU A 105 1.63 -7.23 -8.67
CA LEU A 105 2.66 -6.22 -8.38
C LEU A 105 2.46 -5.76 -6.93
N VAL A 106 3.57 -5.49 -6.25
CA VAL A 106 3.58 -4.98 -4.87
C VAL A 106 4.55 -3.82 -4.80
N ASP A 107 4.09 -2.68 -4.32
CA ASP A 107 4.93 -1.47 -4.22
C ASP A 107 4.78 -0.84 -2.84
N TYR A 108 5.79 -0.08 -2.46
CA TYR A 108 5.84 0.59 -1.16
C TYR A 108 6.45 1.97 -1.30
N THR A 109 5.84 2.96 -0.66
CA THR A 109 6.35 4.32 -0.66
C THR A 109 6.23 4.89 0.76
N GLU A 110 7.29 5.51 1.24
CA GLU A 110 7.35 6.15 2.56
C GLU A 110 8.03 7.51 2.46
N GLU A 111 7.37 8.53 2.99
CA GLU A 111 7.96 9.85 3.19
C GLU A 111 9.10 9.76 4.22
N SER A 112 10.33 9.79 3.72
CA SER A 112 11.55 9.70 4.55
C SER A 112 11.95 11.05 5.16
N LYS A 113 11.45 12.16 4.61
CA LYS A 113 11.57 13.51 5.17
C LYS A 113 10.25 14.25 5.02
N GLY A 114 9.70 14.69 6.16
CA GLY A 114 8.44 15.41 6.24
C GLY A 114 8.33 16.60 5.28
N LEU A 115 7.10 16.93 4.91
CA LEU A 115 6.69 17.99 3.96
C LEU A 115 6.88 17.63 2.47
N GLY A 116 6.91 16.34 2.15
CA GLY A 116 7.13 15.83 0.80
C GLY A 116 8.53 16.17 0.28
N HIS A 117 9.53 16.18 1.16
CA HIS A 117 10.92 16.52 0.80
C HIS A 117 11.68 15.34 0.22
N ALA A 118 11.40 14.14 0.72
CA ALA A 118 12.03 12.93 0.24
C ALA A 118 11.12 11.73 0.45
N PHE A 119 11.17 10.82 -0.49
CA PHE A 119 10.43 9.57 -0.49
C PHE A 119 11.41 8.42 -0.66
N ARG A 120 11.20 7.37 0.13
CA ARG A 120 11.79 6.06 -0.03
C ARG A 120 10.76 5.21 -0.73
N ASP A 121 11.09 4.76 -1.92
CA ASP A 121 10.16 4.09 -2.82
C ASP A 121 10.68 2.70 -3.19
N GLY A 122 9.77 1.76 -3.34
CA GLY A 122 10.02 0.36 -3.59
C GLY A 122 9.21 -0.10 -4.78
N GLU A 123 9.89 -0.35 -5.89
CA GLU A 123 9.27 -0.87 -7.12
C GLU A 123 9.23 -2.41 -7.06
N SER A 124 8.11 -2.98 -7.51
CA SER A 124 7.91 -4.43 -7.65
C SER A 124 9.11 -5.13 -8.30
N TRP A 125 9.57 -6.24 -7.72
CA TRP A 125 10.67 -7.01 -8.29
C TRP A 125 10.50 -8.53 -8.19
N LYS A 126 10.39 -9.09 -6.98
CA LYS A 126 10.21 -10.54 -6.77
C LYS A 126 9.40 -10.80 -5.49
N GLY A 127 8.72 -11.94 -5.44
CA GLY A 127 7.87 -12.30 -4.30
C GLY A 127 6.64 -13.08 -4.72
N THR A 128 5.65 -13.15 -3.84
CA THR A 128 4.37 -13.81 -4.13
C THR A 128 3.20 -13.06 -3.51
N VAL A 129 2.05 -13.13 -4.17
CA VAL A 129 0.76 -12.73 -3.62
C VAL A 129 -0.15 -13.94 -3.67
N THR A 130 -0.71 -14.34 -2.54
CA THR A 130 -1.65 -15.46 -2.43
C THR A 130 -3.04 -14.92 -2.15
N ILE A 131 -3.97 -15.12 -3.08
CA ILE A 131 -5.39 -14.84 -2.89
C ILE A 131 -6.01 -16.07 -2.23
N THR A 132 -6.52 -15.91 -1.00
CA THR A 132 -7.21 -16.99 -0.29
C THR A 132 -8.70 -17.03 -0.63
N SER A 133 -9.31 -15.87 -0.83
CA SER A 133 -10.71 -15.75 -1.22
C SER A 133 -10.93 -14.53 -2.10
N VAL A 134 -11.74 -14.68 -3.13
CA VAL A 134 -12.21 -13.61 -4.00
C VAL A 134 -13.68 -13.85 -4.30
N THR A 135 -14.48 -12.80 -4.14
CA THR A 135 -15.89 -12.75 -4.51
C THR A 135 -16.12 -11.53 -5.40
N ASP A 136 -17.36 -11.35 -5.86
CA ASP A 136 -17.72 -10.15 -6.62
C ASP A 136 -17.47 -8.84 -5.83
N ASN A 137 -17.48 -8.93 -4.51
CA ASN A 137 -17.51 -7.81 -3.57
C ASN A 137 -16.38 -7.84 -2.54
N SER A 138 -15.43 -8.78 -2.64
CA SER A 138 -14.33 -8.84 -1.68
C SER A 138 -13.13 -9.61 -2.21
N ILE A 139 -11.97 -9.31 -1.63
CA ILE A 139 -10.74 -10.06 -1.82
C ILE A 139 -9.95 -10.08 -0.52
N GLU A 140 -9.35 -11.23 -0.22
CA GLU A 140 -8.44 -11.39 0.90
C GLU A 140 -7.31 -12.34 0.53
N GLY A 141 -6.18 -12.16 1.23
CA GLY A 141 -4.99 -12.93 0.97
C GLY A 141 -3.77 -12.47 1.74
N THR A 142 -2.63 -13.01 1.34
CA THR A 142 -1.32 -12.71 1.90
C THR A 142 -0.34 -12.32 0.81
N PHE A 143 0.74 -11.66 1.19
CA PHE A 143 1.79 -11.28 0.26
C PHE A 143 3.15 -11.17 0.93
N GLU A 144 4.20 -11.46 0.17
CA GLU A 144 5.58 -11.23 0.54
C GLU A 144 6.33 -10.74 -0.69
N ALA A 145 7.20 -9.75 -0.54
CA ALA A 145 7.90 -9.17 -1.67
C ALA A 145 9.28 -8.62 -1.27
N THR A 146 10.20 -8.67 -2.21
CA THR A 146 11.42 -7.87 -2.20
C THR A 146 11.29 -6.85 -3.32
N LEU A 147 11.43 -5.57 -2.97
CA LEU A 147 11.28 -4.44 -3.87
C LEU A 147 12.64 -3.80 -4.14
N LYS A 148 12.80 -3.23 -5.33
CA LYS A 148 13.98 -2.41 -5.66
C LYS A 148 13.82 -1.04 -5.05
N GLU A 149 14.73 -0.67 -4.17
CA GLU A 149 14.67 0.62 -3.49
C GLU A 149 15.18 1.75 -4.38
N THR A 150 14.40 2.81 -4.46
CA THR A 150 14.78 4.08 -5.06
C THR A 150 14.50 5.20 -4.07
N THR A 151 15.37 6.20 -4.01
CA THR A 151 15.13 7.38 -3.19
C THR A 151 14.86 8.59 -4.07
N TYR A 152 13.76 9.28 -3.80
CA TYR A 152 13.42 10.55 -4.43
C TYR A 152 13.71 11.68 -3.45
N LYS A 153 14.40 12.72 -3.91
CA LYS A 153 14.68 13.93 -3.10
C LYS A 153 14.31 15.17 -3.88
N LYS A 154 13.66 16.13 -3.23
CA LYS A 154 13.30 17.42 -3.85
C LYS A 154 14.54 18.11 -4.44
N ARG A 155 14.42 18.64 -5.65
CA ARG A 155 15.53 19.36 -6.32
C ARG A 155 15.91 20.60 -5.51
N ALA A 156 17.21 20.89 -5.39
CA ALA A 156 17.69 22.06 -4.65
C ALA A 156 17.06 23.37 -5.12
N LEU A 157 16.86 23.55 -6.43
CA LEU A 157 16.17 24.72 -7.00
C LEU A 157 14.70 24.82 -6.57
N ALA A 158 13.99 23.70 -6.41
CA ALA A 158 12.60 23.68 -5.92
C ALA A 158 12.50 23.96 -4.41
N THR A 159 13.55 23.63 -3.66
CA THR A 159 13.69 24.00 -2.24
C THR A 159 14.01 25.49 -2.08
N ILE A 160 14.92 26.04 -2.90
CA ILE A 160 15.35 27.44 -2.83
C ILE A 160 14.28 28.40 -3.36
N SER A 161 13.57 28.04 -4.42
CA SER A 161 12.51 28.88 -5.01
C SER A 161 11.19 28.87 -4.23
N GLY A 162 11.03 27.97 -3.25
CA GLY A 162 9.81 27.86 -2.42
C GLY A 162 8.54 27.41 -3.15
N PHE A 163 8.53 27.40 -4.49
CA PHE A 163 7.37 27.13 -5.33
C PHE A 163 6.76 25.74 -5.09
N GLY A 164 7.57 24.71 -4.85
CA GLY A 164 7.06 23.38 -4.52
C GLY A 164 6.83 23.15 -3.03
N LEU A 165 7.40 23.98 -2.15
CA LEU A 165 7.33 23.77 -0.70
C LEU A 165 6.09 24.37 -0.07
N ARG A 166 5.70 25.57 -0.50
CA ARG A 166 4.47 26.22 -0.04
C ARG A 166 3.24 25.42 -0.43
N GLN A 167 3.18 24.95 -1.67
CA GLN A 167 2.08 24.11 -2.15
C GLN A 167 1.98 22.79 -1.34
N ASN A 168 3.09 22.06 -1.17
CA ASN A 168 3.09 20.84 -0.33
C ASN A 168 2.74 21.12 1.14
N LEU A 169 3.14 22.27 1.69
CA LEU A 169 2.81 22.68 3.05
C LEU A 169 1.32 23.02 3.20
N GLU A 170 0.75 23.73 2.23
CA GLU A 170 -0.68 24.05 2.17
C GLU A 170 -1.50 22.76 1.99
N ASP A 171 -1.12 21.92 1.03
CA ASP A 171 -1.75 20.63 0.79
C ASP A 171 -1.68 19.73 2.02
N LYS A 172 -0.52 19.65 2.69
CA LYS A 172 -0.37 18.85 3.91
C LYS A 172 -1.07 19.46 5.12
N ALA A 173 -1.14 20.77 5.23
CA ALA A 173 -1.90 21.43 6.29
C ALA A 173 -3.42 21.22 6.11
N ILE A 174 -3.91 21.19 4.87
CA ILE A 174 -5.34 21.02 4.55
C ILE A 174 -5.76 19.55 4.59
N THR A 175 -4.92 18.65 4.07
CA THR A 175 -5.31 17.25 3.81
C THR A 175 -4.63 16.24 4.71
N ALA A 176 -3.76 16.71 5.61
CA ALA A 176 -2.76 15.92 6.35
C ALA A 176 -1.72 15.20 5.47
N ALA A 177 -1.94 15.14 4.15
CA ALA A 177 -1.17 14.33 3.22
C ALA A 177 -0.12 15.14 2.48
N GLY A 178 1.04 14.54 2.22
CA GLY A 178 2.00 15.15 1.29
C GLY A 178 1.43 15.16 -0.14
N GLY A 179 2.02 15.98 -1.02
CA GLY A 179 1.64 16.08 -2.44
C GLY A 179 1.73 14.77 -3.25
N GLY A 180 2.15 13.66 -2.65
CA GLY A 180 2.11 12.32 -3.26
C GLY A 180 0.81 11.53 -3.02
N MET A 181 -0.08 12.00 -2.14
CA MET A 181 -1.31 11.27 -1.77
C MET A 181 -2.61 11.89 -2.32
N LEU A 182 -2.57 13.15 -2.78
CA LEU A 182 -3.77 13.89 -3.22
C LEU A 182 -4.14 13.72 -4.68
N THR A 183 -3.26 13.14 -5.47
CA THR A 183 -3.48 12.94 -6.88
C THR A 183 -3.87 11.50 -7.12
N LYS A 184 -4.74 11.31 -8.11
CA LYS A 184 -5.07 10.03 -8.73
C LYS A 184 -3.85 9.45 -9.49
N SER A 185 -2.66 9.65 -8.94
CA SER A 185 -1.35 9.38 -9.49
C SER A 185 -0.88 8.00 -9.04
N GLY A 186 -0.02 7.39 -9.84
CA GLY A 186 0.51 6.06 -9.56
C GLY A 186 1.41 6.02 -8.31
N PRO A 187 1.80 4.81 -7.86
CA PRO A 187 2.62 4.60 -6.67
C PRO A 187 4.01 5.27 -6.71
N HIS A 188 4.48 5.69 -7.89
CA HIS A 188 5.83 6.22 -8.12
C HIS A 188 5.86 7.69 -8.56
N ASP A 189 4.74 8.41 -8.43
CA ASP A 189 4.67 9.80 -8.89
C ASP A 189 5.28 10.77 -7.86
N HIS A 190 6.33 11.47 -8.26
CA HIS A 190 7.12 12.35 -7.39
C HIS A 190 7.55 13.63 -8.10
N ASP A 191 6.59 14.53 -8.30
CA ASP A 191 6.82 15.83 -8.92
C ASP A 191 7.93 16.64 -8.25
N ASN A 192 8.74 17.32 -9.07
CA ASN A 192 9.84 18.20 -8.63
C ASN A 192 10.93 17.52 -7.77
N THR A 193 10.98 16.18 -7.77
CA THR A 193 12.06 15.41 -7.16
C THR A 193 13.12 15.00 -8.18
N LYS A 194 14.28 14.57 -7.67
CA LYS A 194 15.33 13.89 -8.42
C LYS A 194 15.40 12.45 -7.94
N ARG A 195 15.19 11.50 -8.85
CA ARG A 195 15.45 10.08 -8.63
C ARG A 195 16.93 9.89 -8.34
N THR A 196 17.25 9.26 -7.23
CA THR A 196 18.57 8.72 -6.93
C THR A 196 18.38 7.21 -6.86
N GLU A 197 18.88 6.50 -7.87
CA GLU A 197 18.85 5.04 -7.85
C GLU A 197 19.59 4.56 -6.59
N GLY A 198 18.87 3.81 -5.76
CA GLY A 198 19.47 3.12 -4.62
C GLY A 198 19.91 1.73 -5.07
N SER A 199 20.98 1.22 -4.49
CA SER A 199 21.32 -0.21 -4.55
C SER A 199 20.63 -1.01 -3.45
N GLY A 200 19.56 -0.46 -2.85
CA GLY A 200 18.89 -1.03 -1.69
C GLY A 200 17.74 -1.95 -2.07
N GLU A 201 17.31 -2.75 -1.10
CA GLU A 201 16.13 -3.60 -1.21
C GLU A 201 15.17 -3.27 -0.06
N ILE A 202 13.87 -3.23 -0.35
CA ILE A 202 12.82 -3.20 0.68
C ILE A 202 12.24 -4.60 0.77
N THR A 203 12.29 -5.20 1.96
CA THR A 203 11.73 -6.53 2.20
C THR A 203 10.39 -6.41 2.92
N ILE A 204 9.37 -7.04 2.36
CA ILE A 204 8.01 -7.10 2.90
C ILE A 204 7.72 -8.56 3.26
N THR A 205 7.43 -8.81 4.54
CA THR A 205 7.06 -10.14 5.06
C THR A 205 5.77 -10.08 5.84
N ASP A 206 5.15 -11.24 6.10
CA ASP A 206 3.91 -11.34 6.88
C ASP A 206 2.76 -10.46 6.34
N GLY A 207 2.78 -10.17 5.05
CA GLY A 207 1.80 -9.30 4.40
C GLY A 207 0.42 -9.95 4.38
N LYS A 208 -0.60 -9.19 4.77
CA LYS A 208 -2.02 -9.60 4.73
C LYS A 208 -2.83 -8.45 4.18
N PHE A 209 -3.83 -8.79 3.38
CA PHE A 209 -4.80 -7.83 2.89
C PHE A 209 -6.21 -8.42 2.96
N LYS A 210 -7.18 -7.55 3.23
CA LYS A 210 -8.60 -7.85 3.17
C LYS A 210 -9.32 -6.59 2.75
N VAL A 211 -10.12 -6.67 1.69
CA VAL A 211 -10.93 -5.56 1.21
C VAL A 211 -12.28 -6.08 0.78
N SER A 212 -13.34 -5.44 1.25
CA SER A 212 -14.72 -5.62 0.82
C SER A 212 -15.22 -4.31 0.19
N TRP A 213 -16.04 -4.44 -0.85
CA TRP A 213 -16.66 -3.35 -1.58
C TRP A 213 -18.11 -3.74 -1.93
N GLY A 214 -19.08 -2.93 -1.51
CA GLY A 214 -20.50 -3.22 -1.78
C GLY A 214 -21.43 -2.61 -0.73
N LYS A 215 -22.40 -1.82 -1.22
CA LYS A 215 -23.55 -1.16 -0.55
C LYS A 215 -23.36 -0.20 0.64
N ASP A 216 -22.24 -0.17 1.36
CA ASP A 216 -22.09 0.81 2.48
C ASP A 216 -21.02 1.90 2.29
N SER A 217 -20.38 1.99 1.13
CA SER A 217 -19.46 3.11 0.83
C SER A 217 -20.14 4.41 0.41
N ALA A 218 -21.48 4.43 0.34
CA ALA A 218 -22.29 5.61 0.05
C ALA A 218 -22.95 6.14 1.33
N LYS A 219 -22.18 6.42 2.39
CA LYS A 219 -22.61 7.29 3.50
C LYS A 219 -21.42 7.64 4.42
N LYS A 220 -20.76 8.76 4.12
CA LYS A 220 -20.67 9.92 5.02
C LYS A 220 -19.93 11.05 4.33
#